data_AF-A0A9D7PDH9-F1
#
_entry.id   AF-A0A9D7PDH9-F1
#
_cell.length_a   1.000
_cell.length_b   1.000
_cell.length_c   1.000
_cell.angle_alpha   90.00
_cell.angle_beta   90.00
_cell.angle_gamma   90.00
#
_symmetry.space_group_name_H-M   'P 1'
#
loop_
_entity.id
_entity.type
_entity.pdbx_description
1 polymer ?
#
loop_
_entity_poly.entity_id
_entity_poly.type
_entity_poly.pdbx_seq_one_letter_code
_entity_poly.pdbx_strand_id
1 'polypeptide(L)'
;MQRYVQTGVLLLDIRALREMRFAQRMADFLATHGDRLRFADQCALNVLFADRVALLDPAWNVLATGQDRHQRQFGTPPRILHFAGSKPWRTIDLPGTWVWWSCAWRAGRLRQFALDFLRFRASREVAALKRRLGTHQRGRT
;
A
#
# COMPACT_ATOMS: atom_id res chain seq x y z
N MET A 1 -17.93 -18.85 -3.09
CA MET A 1 -17.45 -17.82 -4.04
C MET A 1 -16.18 -17.23 -3.47
N GLN A 2 -15.03 -17.50 -4.10
CA GLN A 2 -13.73 -17.04 -3.62
C GLN A 2 -13.68 -15.51 -3.56
N ARG A 3 -13.27 -14.96 -2.42
CA ARG A 3 -13.03 -13.53 -2.25
C ARG A 3 -11.53 -13.29 -2.34
N TYR A 4 -11.12 -12.49 -3.33
CA TYR A 4 -9.77 -11.95 -3.38
C TYR A 4 -9.60 -10.95 -2.23
N VAL A 5 -8.66 -11.21 -1.32
CA VAL A 5 -8.40 -10.42 -0.11
C VAL A 5 -7.12 -9.60 -0.21
N GLN A 6 -7.11 -8.45 0.48
CA GLN A 6 -5.93 -7.61 0.61
C GLN A 6 -4.98 -8.23 1.65
N THR A 7 -3.67 -8.27 1.39
CA THR A 7 -2.68 -8.97 2.23
C THR A 7 -1.78 -8.05 3.07
N GLY A 8 -2.12 -6.77 3.18
CA GLY A 8 -1.37 -5.80 3.98
C GLY A 8 -1.53 -5.99 5.49
N VAL A 9 -2.58 -6.69 5.91
CA VAL A 9 -2.78 -7.16 7.29
C VAL A 9 -3.24 -8.61 7.24
N LEU A 10 -2.49 -9.49 7.89
CA LEU A 10 -2.77 -10.92 7.96
C LEU A 10 -2.56 -11.41 9.39
N LEU A 11 -3.48 -12.25 9.87
CA LEU A 11 -3.25 -13.08 11.05
C LEU A 11 -2.89 -14.48 10.57
N LEU A 12 -1.69 -14.94 10.92
CA LEU A 12 -1.11 -16.16 10.36
C LEU A 12 -1.10 -17.28 11.38
N ASP A 13 -1.70 -18.42 11.04
CA ASP A 13 -1.50 -19.68 11.76
C ASP A 13 -0.14 -20.26 11.39
N ILE A 14 0.89 -19.89 12.16
CA ILE A 14 2.26 -20.28 11.87
C ILE A 14 2.46 -21.81 11.95
N ARG A 15 1.67 -22.53 12.75
CA ARG A 15 1.76 -23.99 12.82
C ARG A 15 1.29 -24.61 11.51
N ALA A 16 0.10 -24.22 11.05
CA ALA A 16 -0.42 -24.67 9.77
C ALA A 16 0.50 -24.30 8.60
N LEU A 17 1.07 -23.07 8.60
CA LEU A 17 2.03 -22.63 7.58
C LEU A 17 3.28 -23.53 7.53
N ARG A 18 3.81 -23.96 8.68
CA ARG A 18 4.96 -24.87 8.75
C ARG A 18 4.60 -26.26 8.24
N GLU A 19 3.47 -26.82 8.69
CA GLU A 19 2.98 -28.15 8.27
C GLU A 19 2.77 -28.21 6.75
N MET A 20 2.28 -27.13 6.13
CA MET A 20 2.10 -27.08 4.67
C MET A 20 3.36 -26.67 3.89
N ARG A 21 4.52 -26.52 4.55
CA ARG A 21 5.78 -26.04 3.93
C ARG A 21 5.60 -24.73 3.15
N PHE A 22 4.87 -23.77 3.75
CA PHE A 22 4.40 -22.55 3.09
C PHE A 22 5.50 -21.77 2.36
N ALA A 23 6.65 -21.54 3.01
CA ALA A 23 7.75 -20.76 2.42
C ALA A 23 8.24 -21.35 1.09
N GLN A 24 8.41 -22.68 1.04
CA GLN A 24 8.82 -23.38 -0.18
C GLN A 24 7.76 -23.21 -1.28
N ARG A 25 6.49 -23.45 -0.95
CA ARG A 25 5.39 -23.36 -1.92
C ARG A 25 5.20 -21.94 -2.45
N MET A 26 5.39 -20.94 -1.60
CA MET A 26 5.36 -19.54 -2.01
C MET A 26 6.51 -19.22 -2.96
N ALA A 27 7.74 -19.66 -2.64
CA ALA A 27 8.91 -19.48 -3.50
C ALA A 27 8.71 -20.16 -4.86
N ASP A 28 8.29 -21.43 -4.88
CA ASP A 28 8.06 -22.20 -6.10
C ASP A 28 6.96 -21.56 -6.96
N PHE A 29 5.88 -21.08 -6.33
CA PHE A 29 4.78 -20.41 -7.02
C PHE A 29 5.23 -19.11 -7.67
N LEU A 30 5.97 -18.26 -6.94
CA LEU A 30 6.48 -16.99 -7.44
C LEU A 30 7.55 -17.19 -8.52
N ALA A 31 8.41 -18.21 -8.39
CA ALA A 31 9.40 -18.55 -9.41
C ALA A 31 8.73 -18.99 -10.73
N THR A 32 7.59 -19.68 -10.64
CA THR A 32 6.88 -20.23 -11.81
C THR A 32 5.92 -19.23 -12.46
N HIS A 33 5.30 -18.34 -11.68
CA HIS A 33 4.20 -17.49 -12.15
C HIS A 33 4.41 -16.00 -11.94
N GLY A 34 5.50 -15.58 -11.28
CA GLY A 34 5.67 -14.22 -10.76
C GLY A 34 5.60 -13.12 -11.81
N ASP A 35 6.04 -13.40 -13.03
CA ASP A 35 5.97 -12.52 -14.20
C ASP A 35 4.53 -12.21 -14.64
N ARG A 36 3.57 -13.08 -14.32
CA ARG A 36 2.15 -12.94 -14.65
C ARG A 36 1.32 -12.33 -13.52
N LEU A 37 1.90 -12.14 -12.33
CA LEU A 37 1.16 -11.66 -11.16
C LEU A 37 1.15 -10.14 -11.09
N ARG A 38 -0.03 -9.54 -11.24
CA ARG A 38 -0.22 -8.09 -11.07
C ARG A 38 0.22 -7.60 -9.68
N PHE A 39 -0.04 -8.41 -8.63
CA PHE A 39 0.27 -8.08 -7.25
C PHE A 39 1.04 -9.22 -6.57
N ALA A 40 2.14 -9.67 -7.20
CA ALA A 40 3.15 -10.59 -6.65
C ALA A 40 2.65 -11.54 -5.53
N ASP A 41 3.14 -11.35 -4.31
CA ASP A 41 2.82 -12.14 -3.12
C ASP A 41 1.34 -12.10 -2.74
N GLN A 42 0.65 -10.96 -2.90
CA GLN A 42 -0.80 -10.87 -2.66
C GLN A 42 -1.57 -11.82 -3.58
N CYS A 43 -1.24 -11.85 -4.86
CA CYS A 43 -1.84 -12.79 -5.81
C CYS A 43 -1.52 -14.23 -5.44
N ALA A 44 -0.26 -14.53 -5.13
CA ALA A 44 0.17 -15.88 -4.76
C ALA A 44 -0.55 -16.38 -3.48
N LEU A 45 -0.68 -15.54 -2.46
CA LEU A 45 -1.43 -15.84 -1.23
C LEU A 45 -2.90 -16.17 -1.53
N ASN A 46 -3.56 -15.36 -2.36
CA ASN A 46 -4.96 -15.58 -2.73
C ASN A 46 -5.16 -16.90 -3.52
N VAL A 47 -4.16 -17.34 -4.29
CA VAL A 47 -4.21 -18.63 -4.99
C VAL A 47 -3.93 -19.79 -4.03
N LEU A 48 -2.86 -19.72 -3.24
CA LEU A 48 -2.42 -20.81 -2.36
C LEU A 48 -3.40 -21.07 -1.20
N PHE A 49 -4.07 -20.03 -0.70
CA PHE A 49 -5.07 -20.10 0.36
C PHE A 49 -6.49 -19.95 -0.13
N ALA A 50 -6.74 -20.17 -1.43
CA ALA A 50 -8.08 -20.28 -1.97
C ALA A 50 -8.97 -21.14 -1.06
N ASP A 51 -10.12 -20.59 -0.67
CA ASP A 51 -11.10 -21.19 0.24
C ASP A 51 -10.58 -21.57 1.65
N ARG A 52 -9.40 -21.08 2.05
CA ARG A 52 -8.77 -21.29 3.37
C ARG A 52 -8.43 -19.97 4.07
N VAL A 53 -9.23 -18.93 3.84
CA VAL A 53 -9.08 -17.61 4.48
C VAL A 53 -10.29 -17.31 5.36
N ALA A 54 -10.04 -17.11 6.66
CA ALA A 54 -10.99 -16.48 7.55
C ALA A 54 -10.91 -14.95 7.39
N LEU A 55 -12.06 -14.28 7.22
CA LEU A 55 -12.11 -12.84 7.02
C LEU A 55 -12.05 -12.10 8.37
N LEU A 56 -11.22 -11.06 8.44
CA LEU A 56 -11.20 -10.11 9.53
C LEU A 56 -12.28 -9.04 9.33
N ASP A 57 -12.66 -8.36 10.43
CA ASP A 57 -13.44 -7.13 10.35
C ASP A 57 -12.70 -6.11 9.45
N PRO A 58 -13.36 -5.49 8.45
CA PRO A 58 -12.76 -4.52 7.55
C PRO A 58 -12.04 -3.35 8.26
N ALA A 59 -12.43 -3.01 9.48
CA ALA A 59 -11.78 -1.97 10.29
C ALA A 59 -10.28 -2.27 10.56
N TRP A 60 -9.84 -3.52 10.43
CA TRP A 60 -8.44 -3.91 10.58
C TRP A 60 -7.58 -3.69 9.35
N ASN A 61 -8.13 -3.26 8.20
CA ASN A 61 -7.34 -3.02 7.00
C ASN A 61 -8.02 -2.00 6.06
N VAL A 62 -8.10 -0.75 6.52
CA VAL A 62 -8.83 0.33 5.83
C VAL A 62 -7.89 1.12 4.91
N LEU A 63 -8.22 1.26 3.62
CA LEU A 63 -7.33 1.89 2.63
C LEU A 63 -7.42 3.42 2.67
N ALA A 64 -6.28 4.09 2.88
CA ALA A 64 -6.22 5.56 2.93
C ALA A 64 -6.25 6.24 1.54
N THR A 65 -7.20 5.88 0.68
CA THR A 65 -7.24 6.30 -0.74
C THR A 65 -8.25 7.41 -1.03
N GLY A 66 -9.06 7.82 -0.04
CA GLY A 66 -10.15 8.81 -0.25
C GLY A 66 -11.36 8.29 -1.01
N GLN A 67 -11.22 7.14 -1.67
CA GLN A 67 -12.28 6.42 -2.37
C GLN A 67 -12.96 5.36 -1.50
N ASP A 68 -12.76 5.43 -0.19
CA ASP A 68 -13.14 4.39 0.76
C ASP A 68 -14.66 4.26 0.87
N ARG A 69 -15.22 3.50 -0.08
CA ARG A 69 -16.58 2.97 0.01
C ARG A 69 -16.74 2.17 1.32
N HIS A 70 -15.66 1.54 1.80
CA HIS A 70 -15.66 0.72 3.02
C HIS A 70 -15.90 1.51 4.32
N GLN A 71 -15.31 2.70 4.51
CA GLN A 71 -15.63 3.53 5.68
C GLN A 71 -17.11 3.96 5.68
N ARG A 72 -17.67 4.28 4.51
CA ARG A 72 -19.09 4.62 4.37
C ARG A 72 -20.01 3.39 4.49
N GLN A 73 -19.54 2.21 4.11
CA GLN A 73 -20.33 0.98 4.04
C GLN A 73 -20.40 0.22 5.37
N PHE A 74 -19.37 0.32 6.22
CA PHE A 74 -19.30 -0.45 7.47
C PHE A 74 -19.55 0.39 8.73
N GLY A 75 -19.50 1.72 8.65
CA GLY A 75 -19.78 2.61 9.78
C GLY A 75 -18.83 2.45 10.98
N THR A 76 -17.78 1.63 10.85
CA THR A 76 -16.82 1.34 11.91
C THR A 76 -15.58 2.22 11.77
N PRO A 77 -15.11 2.84 12.87
CA PRO A 77 -13.86 3.60 12.85
C PRO A 77 -12.67 2.67 12.58
N PRO A 78 -11.69 3.08 11.75
CA PRO A 78 -10.54 2.25 11.42
C PRO A 78 -9.73 1.91 12.66
N ARG A 79 -9.36 0.63 12.81
CA ARG A 79 -8.36 0.15 13.79
C ARG A 79 -6.95 0.21 13.21
N ILE A 80 -6.81 -0.08 11.92
CA ILE A 80 -5.57 0.07 11.17
C ILE A 80 -5.86 0.80 9.86
N LEU A 81 -5.12 1.87 9.63
CA LEU A 81 -5.15 2.65 8.39
C LEU A 81 -3.98 2.25 7.50
N HIS A 82 -4.28 1.76 6.30
CA HIS A 82 -3.33 1.22 5.35
C HIS A 82 -3.14 2.18 4.17
N PHE A 83 -1.98 2.83 4.11
CA PHE A 83 -1.54 3.67 3.00
C PHE A 83 -0.94 2.84 1.84
N ALA A 84 -1.77 2.02 1.21
CA ALA A 84 -1.39 1.27 0.01
C ALA A 84 -1.31 2.22 -1.20
N GLY A 85 -0.17 2.25 -1.88
CA GLY A 85 0.09 3.21 -2.96
C GLY A 85 0.64 4.54 -2.45
N SER A 86 -0.17 5.61 -2.53
CA SER A 86 0.25 6.97 -2.17
C SER A 86 0.68 7.05 -0.70
N LYS A 87 1.82 7.67 -0.45
CA LYS A 87 2.43 7.71 0.88
C LYS A 87 2.15 9.05 1.59
N PRO A 88 1.75 9.04 2.87
CA PRO A 88 1.36 10.25 3.60
C PRO A 88 2.52 11.21 3.89
N TRP A 89 3.77 10.77 3.74
CA TRP A 89 4.95 11.65 3.79
C TRP A 89 5.31 12.28 2.44
N ARG A 90 4.53 12.03 1.38
CA ARG A 90 4.71 12.63 0.04
C ARG A 90 3.56 13.59 -0.32
N THR A 91 2.47 13.55 0.42
CA THR A 91 1.28 14.37 0.20
C THR A 91 0.54 14.59 1.51
N ILE A 92 -0.26 15.66 1.60
CA ILE A 92 -1.04 16.02 2.80
C ILE A 92 -2.56 15.86 2.61
N ASP A 93 -2.98 15.46 1.41
CA ASP A 93 -4.38 15.40 0.96
C ASP A 93 -5.04 14.03 1.15
N LEU A 94 -4.30 13.00 1.57
CA LEU A 94 -4.87 11.68 1.80
C LEU A 94 -5.64 11.66 3.12
N PRO A 95 -6.79 10.97 3.20
CA PRO A 95 -7.47 10.75 4.46
C PRO A 95 -6.55 10.12 5.50
N GLY A 96 -6.64 10.60 6.74
CA GLY A 96 -5.84 10.10 7.85
C GLY A 96 -4.34 10.44 7.78
N THR A 97 -3.90 11.29 6.84
CA THR A 97 -2.50 11.75 6.77
C THR A 97 -2.04 12.37 8.10
N TRP A 98 -2.90 13.13 8.77
CA TRP A 98 -2.62 13.69 10.09
C TRP A 98 -2.27 12.64 11.14
N VAL A 99 -2.97 11.50 11.16
CA VAL A 99 -2.68 10.38 12.08
C VAL A 99 -1.25 9.87 11.85
N TRP A 100 -0.85 9.75 10.58
CA TRP A 100 0.51 9.32 10.24
C TRP A 100 1.57 10.33 10.70
N TRP A 101 1.36 11.64 10.47
CA TRP A 101 2.30 12.68 10.92
C TRP A 101 2.39 12.78 12.45
N SER A 102 1.28 12.59 13.17
CA SER A 102 1.27 12.46 14.63
C SER A 102 2.10 11.25 15.10
N CYS A 103 2.05 10.12 14.39
CA CYS A 103 2.92 8.98 14.65
C CYS A 103 4.40 9.31 14.38
N ALA A 104 4.71 9.97 13.26
CA ALA A 104 6.07 10.38 12.94
C ALA A 104 6.66 11.33 13.99
N TRP A 105 5.84 12.25 14.52
CA TRP A 105 6.24 13.11 15.63
C TRP A 105 6.51 12.32 16.91
N ARG A 106 5.57 11.47 17.35
CA ARG A 106 5.76 10.63 18.54
C ARG A 106 6.96 9.69 18.44
N ALA A 107 7.30 9.24 17.23
CA ALA A 107 8.47 8.41 16.97
C ALA A 107 9.80 9.21 16.88
N GLY A 108 9.77 10.53 17.05
CA GLY A 108 10.96 11.38 16.91
C GLY A 108 11.49 11.46 15.47
N ARG A 109 10.65 11.19 14.47
CA ARG A 109 10.99 11.15 13.03
C ARG A 109 10.42 12.32 12.24
N LEU A 110 9.74 13.26 12.88
CA LEU A 110 9.09 14.40 12.22
C LEU A 110 10.04 15.17 11.30
N ARG A 111 11.24 15.51 11.78
CA ARG A 111 12.23 16.25 10.99
C ARG A 111 12.66 15.51 9.73
N GLN A 112 12.91 14.20 9.84
CA GLN A 112 13.31 13.37 8.70
C GLN A 112 12.23 13.41 7.62
N PHE A 113 10.99 13.11 7.99
CA PHE A 113 9.90 13.04 7.03
C PHE A 113 9.46 14.40 6.49
N ALA A 114 9.58 15.47 7.27
CA ALA A 114 9.38 16.83 6.78
C ALA A 114 10.39 17.18 5.68
N LEU A 115 11.66 16.84 5.87
CA LEU A 115 12.69 17.03 4.85
C LEU A 115 12.43 16.18 3.59
N ASP A 116 12.04 14.92 3.77
CA ASP A 116 11.71 14.03 2.65
C ASP A 116 10.48 14.53 1.86
N PHE A 117 9.48 15.06 2.55
CA PHE A 117 8.32 15.71 1.94
C PHE A 117 8.73 16.91 1.09
N LEU A 118 9.53 17.83 1.65
CA LEU A 118 10.01 19.02 0.94
C LEU A 118 10.85 18.65 -0.28
N ARG A 119 11.78 17.69 -0.14
CA ARG A 119 12.60 17.17 -1.24
C ARG A 119 11.72 16.59 -2.35
N PHE A 120 10.75 15.74 -1.99
CA PHE A 120 9.85 15.15 -2.96
C PHE A 120 9.05 16.21 -3.73
N ARG A 121 8.51 17.22 -3.04
CA ARG A 121 7.79 18.34 -3.68
C ARG A 121 8.70 19.13 -4.61
N ALA A 122 9.88 19.53 -4.14
CA ALA A 122 10.85 20.27 -4.95
C ALA A 122 11.25 19.51 -6.21
N SER A 123 11.56 18.20 -6.10
CA SER A 123 11.89 17.37 -7.25
C SER A 123 10.76 17.31 -8.30
N ARG A 124 9.50 17.27 -7.86
CA ARG A 124 8.34 17.29 -8.78
C ARG A 124 8.18 18.61 -9.49
N GLU A 125 8.34 19.74 -8.80
CA GLU A 125 8.27 21.07 -9.41
C GLU A 125 9.39 21.29 -10.43
N VAL A 126 10.63 20.91 -10.09
CA VAL A 126 11.77 20.98 -11.02
C VAL A 126 11.52 20.11 -12.26
N ALA A 127 11.00 18.89 -12.08
CA ALA A 127 10.66 18.03 -13.22
C ALA A 127 9.54 18.62 -14.09
N ALA A 128 8.54 19.27 -13.49
CA ALA A 128 7.48 19.96 -14.22
C ALA A 128 8.02 21.15 -15.02
N LEU A 129 8.91 21.96 -14.43
CA LEU A 129 9.56 23.07 -15.11
C LEU A 129 10.41 22.59 -16.29
N LYS A 130 11.23 21.54 -16.10
CA LYS A 130 12.03 20.93 -17.18
C LYS A 130 11.15 20.45 -18.35
N ARG A 131 10.01 19.82 -18.05
CA ARG A 131 9.06 19.42 -19.10
C ARG A 131 8.53 20.63 -19.87
N ARG A 132 8.09 21.68 -19.17
CA ARG A 132 7.57 22.91 -19.81
C ARG A 132 8.61 23.61 -20.70
N LEU A 133 9.86 23.72 -20.22
CA LEU A 133 10.95 24.32 -20.99
C LEU A 133 11.37 23.44 -22.18
N GLY A 134 11.44 22.12 -21.99
CA GLY A 134 11.77 21.17 -23.06
C GLY A 134 10.69 21.02 -24.13
N THR A 135 9.40 21.20 -23.79
CA THR A 135 8.31 21.29 -24.77
C THR A 135 8.36 22.60 -25.56
N HIS A 136 8.78 23.70 -24.92
CA HIS A 136 8.88 25.00 -25.60
C HIS A 136 10.00 25.01 -26.67
N GLN A 137 11.08 24.26 -26.45
CA GLN A 137 12.17 24.11 -27.43
C GLN A 137 11.79 23.27 -28.67
N ARG A 138 10.79 22.38 -28.57
CA ARG A 138 10.33 21.55 -29.72
C ARG A 138 9.24 22.19 -30.57
N GLY A 139 8.62 23.28 -30.11
CA GLY A 139 7.56 24.00 -30.85
C GLY A 139 8.07 25.23 -31.64
N ARG A 140 9.39 25.41 -31.75
CA ARG A 140 10.05 26.53 -32.46
C ARG A 140 10.82 26.10 -33.72
N THR A 141 10.64 24.86 -34.15
CA THR A 141 11.15 24.32 -35.43
C THR A 141 10.03 24.15 -36.42
#